data_AF-A0A819V192-F1
#
_entry.id   AF-A0A819V192-F1
#
_cell.length_a   1.000
_cell.length_b   1.000
_cell.length_c   1.000
_cell.angle_alpha   90.00
_cell.angle_beta   90.00
_cell.angle_gamma   90.00
#
_symmetry.space_group_name_H-M   'P 1'
#
loop_
_entity.id
_entity.type
_entity.pdbx_description
1 polymer ?
#
loop_
_entity_poly.entity_id
_entity_poly.type
_entity_poly.pdbx_seq_one_letter_code
_entity_poly.pdbx_strand_id
1 'polypeptide(L)'
;MNSLLARDRKGFNCLEVAIRANNYPFVKRLFQCKYTQWKQLMRNAQFSQNNTSVDTPMRKLIRYMPDMAYQALDKCKRDTNFLNEHNKSIRGIQFDFELLEDHCDVKKWQYDTSSNFQKKQKENRKRNCFNHSRELYFVCDGLSRTFDDDVLEAYTDNAHVLVENHILWIIVQQARDSDTTDENIVQLQTKLLRHPTCQELMRRQWYHFGLRIFLTCFFAYLMYLGLFTWVVLRHTNPYHFYNAAGISFPNDDECEKVAQIIKSGQYNITQKPGWGLKTSTDLALKYTIYFLLWLHVAKGILFIIIYRGRPVFRFYIEVVSLILGFVFLYDNPSWQTDVQLRCFVQWQVGAFGLFLAWSTLLVYIRFFPLIGVTVVMLEVVVRRFIWVTPALVILICSFCFSFFMLLQDQAVYGNVGLAWMRTG
;
A
#
# COMPACT_ATOMS: atom_id res chain seq x y z
N MET A 1 -45.46 3.94 16.61
CA MET A 1 -44.23 3.42 15.95
C MET A 1 -43.54 4.43 15.05
N ASN A 2 -44.26 5.24 14.28
CA ASN A 2 -43.64 6.29 13.43
C ASN A 2 -42.94 7.41 14.21
N SER A 3 -43.19 7.55 15.53
CA SER A 3 -42.52 8.54 16.38
C SER A 3 -41.01 8.28 16.54
N LEU A 4 -40.55 7.03 16.44
CA LEU A 4 -39.14 6.69 16.58
C LEU A 4 -38.30 7.07 15.34
N LEU A 5 -38.94 7.31 14.20
CA LEU A 5 -38.28 7.75 12.96
C LEU A 5 -38.33 9.27 12.80
N ALA A 6 -38.99 9.97 13.73
CA ALA A 6 -39.08 11.43 13.70
C ALA A 6 -37.69 12.05 13.89
N ARG A 7 -37.39 13.05 13.06
CA ARG A 7 -36.14 13.80 13.10
C ARG A 7 -36.37 15.13 13.83
N ASP A 8 -35.42 15.53 14.65
CA ASP A 8 -35.38 16.87 15.24
C ASP A 8 -35.15 17.95 14.15
N ARG A 9 -35.31 19.23 14.48
CA ARG A 9 -35.03 20.38 13.60
C ARG A 9 -33.63 20.37 13.02
N LYS A 10 -32.67 19.76 13.73
CA LYS A 10 -31.28 19.57 13.28
C LYS A 10 -31.06 18.27 12.50
N GLY A 11 -32.12 17.50 12.20
CA GLY A 11 -32.07 16.24 11.46
C GLY A 11 -31.77 14.99 12.29
N PHE A 12 -31.61 15.10 13.63
CA PHE A 12 -31.26 13.97 14.50
C PHE A 12 -32.41 13.01 14.72
N ASN A 13 -32.13 11.73 14.54
CA ASN A 13 -33.04 10.67 14.93
C ASN A 13 -32.90 10.36 16.44
N CYS A 14 -33.92 9.72 17.04
CA CYS A 14 -33.92 9.36 18.45
C CYS A 14 -32.70 8.54 18.89
N LEU A 15 -32.21 7.65 18.00
CA LEU A 15 -31.00 6.87 18.20
C LEU A 15 -29.76 7.75 18.35
N GLU A 16 -29.61 8.77 17.50
CA GLU A 16 -28.43 9.63 17.50
C GLU A 16 -28.40 10.58 18.69
N VAL A 17 -29.58 11.05 19.13
CA VAL A 17 -29.72 11.81 20.38
C VAL A 17 -29.28 10.95 21.57
N ALA A 18 -29.70 9.68 21.61
CA ALA A 18 -29.29 8.75 22.66
C ALA A 18 -27.79 8.43 22.66
N ILE A 19 -27.18 8.32 21.47
CA ILE A 19 -25.72 8.12 21.33
C ILE A 19 -24.97 9.33 21.89
N ARG A 20 -25.40 10.56 21.56
CA ARG A 20 -24.78 11.78 22.09
C ARG A 20 -24.92 11.95 23.59
N ALA A 21 -26.03 11.49 24.15
CA ALA A 21 -26.28 11.50 25.59
C ALA A 21 -25.56 10.36 26.34
N ASN A 22 -24.76 9.53 25.66
CA ASN A 22 -24.11 8.35 26.22
C ASN A 22 -25.07 7.38 26.95
N ASN A 23 -26.33 7.29 26.49
CA ASN A 23 -27.34 6.44 27.12
C ASN A 23 -27.30 5.00 26.57
N TYR A 24 -26.31 4.22 27.04
CA TYR A 24 -26.11 2.82 26.63
C TYR A 24 -27.36 1.93 26.83
N PRO A 25 -28.08 1.98 27.97
CA PRO A 25 -29.23 1.10 28.19
C PRO A 25 -30.35 1.32 27.16
N PHE A 26 -30.60 2.57 26.77
CA PHE A 26 -31.63 2.88 25.78
C PHE A 26 -31.25 2.37 24.39
N VAL A 27 -30.01 2.63 23.96
CA VAL A 27 -29.49 2.17 22.66
C VAL A 27 -29.53 0.63 22.60
N LYS A 28 -29.14 -0.05 23.69
CA LYS A 28 -29.23 -1.52 23.80
C LYS A 28 -30.65 -2.04 23.66
N ARG A 29 -31.63 -1.42 24.32
CA ARG A 29 -33.05 -1.80 24.17
C ARG A 29 -33.55 -1.61 22.74
N LEU A 30 -33.17 -0.52 22.07
CA LEU A 30 -33.55 -0.29 20.67
C LEU A 30 -33.09 -1.41 19.74
N PHE A 31 -31.88 -1.95 19.96
CA PHE A 31 -31.39 -3.08 19.19
C PHE A 31 -32.02 -4.41 19.62
N GLN A 32 -32.36 -4.62 20.89
CA GLN A 32 -32.94 -5.88 21.35
C GLN A 32 -34.42 -6.06 20.97
N CYS A 33 -35.18 -4.97 20.86
CA CYS A 33 -36.59 -5.05 20.50
C CYS A 33 -36.78 -5.63 19.07
N LYS A 34 -37.59 -6.69 18.94
CA LYS A 34 -37.93 -7.32 17.66
C LYS A 34 -38.79 -6.42 16.76
N TYR A 35 -39.53 -5.52 17.39
CA TYR A 35 -40.49 -4.62 16.76
C TYR A 35 -39.87 -3.31 16.26
N THR A 36 -38.66 -2.96 16.70
CA THR A 36 -37.96 -1.77 16.19
C THR A 36 -37.40 -2.05 14.80
N GLN A 37 -37.74 -1.19 13.85
CA GLN A 37 -37.11 -1.12 12.53
C GLN A 37 -35.71 -0.51 12.66
N TRP A 38 -34.82 -1.18 13.43
CA TRP A 38 -33.49 -0.68 13.77
C TRP A 38 -32.68 -0.29 12.52
N LYS A 39 -32.82 -1.05 11.42
CA LYS A 39 -32.16 -0.74 10.15
C LYS A 39 -32.61 0.60 9.56
N GLN A 40 -33.88 0.97 9.74
CA GLN A 40 -34.38 2.28 9.31
C GLN A 40 -33.89 3.41 10.22
N LEU A 41 -33.73 3.15 11.53
CA LEU A 41 -33.12 4.12 12.44
C LEU A 41 -31.66 4.43 12.06
N MET A 42 -30.96 3.42 11.52
CA MET A 42 -29.58 3.52 11.04
C MET A 42 -29.46 4.22 9.67
N ARG A 43 -30.52 4.23 8.85
CA ARG A 43 -30.61 4.95 7.57
C ARG A 43 -30.92 6.43 7.80
N ASN A 44 -30.01 7.11 8.49
CA ASN A 44 -30.02 8.56 8.62
C ASN A 44 -28.65 9.11 8.23
N ALA A 45 -28.63 10.35 7.74
CA ALA A 45 -27.41 11.02 7.33
C ALA A 45 -27.50 12.51 7.63
N GLN A 46 -26.41 13.07 8.17
CA GLN A 46 -26.30 14.50 8.45
C GLN A 46 -24.93 15.02 8.05
N PHE A 47 -24.89 16.26 7.57
CA PHE A 47 -23.63 16.94 7.40
C PHE A 47 -22.96 17.20 8.75
N SER A 48 -21.65 16.99 8.77
CA SER A 48 -20.80 17.41 9.87
C SER A 48 -20.80 18.94 9.97
N GLN A 49 -20.33 19.48 11.09
CA GLN A 49 -20.31 20.93 11.36
C GLN A 49 -19.58 21.74 10.27
N ASN A 50 -18.66 21.11 9.55
CA ASN A 50 -17.87 21.72 8.48
C ASN A 50 -18.54 21.62 7.08
N ASN A 51 -19.73 21.03 6.97
CA ASN A 51 -20.47 20.77 5.72
C ASN A 51 -19.74 19.97 4.63
N THR A 52 -18.53 19.47 4.89
CA THR A 52 -17.74 18.70 3.91
C THR A 52 -17.97 17.20 4.01
N SER A 53 -18.21 16.69 5.23
CA SER A 53 -18.37 15.27 5.53
C SER A 53 -19.78 14.94 5.99
N VAL A 54 -20.19 13.68 5.83
CA VAL A 54 -21.48 13.18 6.30
C VAL A 54 -21.30 12.19 7.45
N ASP A 55 -21.92 12.49 8.58
CA ASP A 55 -22.03 11.59 9.71
C ASP A 55 -23.30 10.73 9.61
N THR A 56 -23.12 9.43 9.76
CA THR A 56 -24.21 8.44 9.87
C THR A 56 -24.26 7.88 11.29
N PRO A 57 -25.42 7.33 11.71
CA PRO A 57 -25.54 6.65 13.00
C PRO A 57 -24.47 5.58 13.23
N MET A 58 -24.08 4.85 12.17
CA MET A 58 -23.01 3.85 12.24
C MET A 58 -21.65 4.47 12.59
N ARG A 59 -21.25 5.56 11.92
CA ARG A 59 -20.02 6.30 12.25
C ARG A 59 -20.03 6.80 13.69
N LYS A 60 -21.18 7.32 14.16
CA LYS A 60 -21.33 7.79 15.55
C LYS A 60 -21.25 6.66 16.56
N LEU A 61 -21.84 5.50 16.28
CA LEU A 61 -21.73 4.33 17.16
C LEU A 61 -20.27 3.89 17.28
N ILE A 62 -19.53 3.81 16.18
CA ILE A 62 -18.11 3.45 16.23
C ILE A 62 -17.30 4.45 17.06
N ARG A 63 -17.61 5.75 16.92
CA ARG A 63 -16.90 6.80 17.64
C ARG A 63 -17.16 6.84 19.14
N TYR A 64 -18.41 6.69 19.56
CA TYR A 64 -18.85 6.94 20.94
C TYR A 64 -19.26 5.66 21.70
N MET A 65 -19.75 4.63 21.02
CA MET A 65 -20.27 3.38 21.61
C MET A 65 -19.88 2.13 20.80
N PRO A 66 -18.58 1.78 20.71
CA PRO A 66 -18.14 0.73 19.80
C PRO A 66 -18.71 -0.67 20.12
N ASP A 67 -19.04 -0.98 21.38
CA ASP A 67 -19.79 -2.22 21.75
C ASP A 67 -21.14 -2.33 21.05
N MET A 68 -21.86 -1.21 20.92
CA MET A 68 -23.16 -1.19 20.28
C MET A 68 -23.01 -1.26 18.75
N ALA A 69 -21.91 -0.72 18.20
CA ALA A 69 -21.57 -0.92 16.79
C ALA A 69 -21.31 -2.40 16.48
N TYR A 70 -20.64 -3.14 17.38
CA TYR A 70 -20.45 -4.59 17.23
C TYR A 70 -21.79 -5.33 17.16
N GLN A 71 -22.73 -5.04 18.07
CA GLN A 71 -24.08 -5.64 18.03
C GLN A 71 -24.86 -5.28 16.77
N ALA A 72 -24.66 -4.08 16.21
CA ALA A 72 -25.25 -3.70 14.94
C ALA A 72 -24.68 -4.52 13.78
N LEU A 73 -23.35 -4.79 13.77
CA LEU A 73 -22.69 -5.63 12.77
C LEU A 73 -23.09 -7.11 12.88
N ASP A 74 -23.29 -7.63 14.08
CA ASP A 74 -23.80 -9.00 14.28
C ASP A 74 -25.14 -9.20 13.57
N LYS A 75 -26.02 -8.18 13.62
CA LYS A 75 -27.32 -8.20 12.94
C LYS A 75 -27.25 -8.04 11.42
N CYS A 76 -26.10 -7.60 10.89
CA CYS A 76 -25.82 -7.54 9.46
C CYS A 76 -25.38 -8.90 8.90
N LYS A 77 -25.22 -9.92 9.74
CA LYS A 77 -24.96 -11.30 9.36
C LYS A 77 -26.27 -12.09 9.40
N ARG A 78 -26.55 -12.90 8.38
CA ARG A 78 -27.69 -13.84 8.37
C ARG A 78 -27.21 -15.21 7.94
N ASP A 79 -27.58 -16.24 8.69
CA ASP A 79 -27.34 -17.62 8.28
C ASP A 79 -28.45 -18.02 7.28
N THR A 80 -28.04 -18.45 6.09
CA THR A 80 -28.94 -18.78 4.99
C THR A 80 -28.58 -20.14 4.41
N ASN A 81 -29.57 -20.97 4.15
CA ASN A 81 -29.36 -22.24 3.47
C ASN A 81 -29.48 -22.01 1.96
N PHE A 82 -28.41 -22.33 1.23
CA PHE A 82 -28.38 -22.26 -0.22
C PHE A 82 -28.53 -23.67 -0.78
N LEU A 83 -29.25 -23.80 -1.89
CA LEU A 83 -29.35 -25.07 -2.60
C LEU A 83 -28.25 -25.11 -3.68
N ASN A 84 -27.42 -26.14 -3.66
CA ASN A 84 -26.48 -26.40 -4.75
C ASN A 84 -27.18 -26.91 -6.01
N GLU A 85 -26.45 -26.96 -7.12
CA GLU A 85 -26.88 -27.56 -8.41
C GLU A 85 -27.43 -28.99 -8.27
N HIS A 86 -27.03 -29.72 -7.22
CA HIS A 86 -27.53 -31.07 -6.88
C HIS A 86 -28.65 -31.08 -5.82
N ASN A 87 -29.36 -29.97 -5.60
CA ASN A 87 -30.41 -29.80 -4.58
C ASN A 87 -29.98 -30.14 -3.14
N LYS A 88 -28.67 -30.14 -2.86
CA LYS A 88 -28.14 -30.30 -1.51
C LYS A 88 -28.11 -28.92 -0.83
N SER A 89 -28.68 -28.85 0.37
CA SER A 89 -28.62 -27.66 1.22
C SER A 89 -27.19 -27.45 1.72
N ILE A 90 -26.53 -26.40 1.24
CA ILE A 90 -25.29 -25.87 1.80
C ILE A 90 -25.63 -24.72 2.74
N ARG A 91 -25.14 -24.82 3.97
CA ARG A 91 -25.19 -23.71 4.91
C ARG A 91 -24.24 -22.61 4.45
N GLY A 92 -24.79 -21.45 4.12
CA GLY A 92 -24.04 -20.24 3.81
C GLY A 92 -24.33 -19.13 4.82
N ILE A 93 -23.49 -18.10 4.78
CA ILE A 93 -23.64 -16.91 5.60
C ILE A 93 -23.74 -15.72 4.65
N GLN A 94 -24.83 -14.97 4.75
CA GLN A 94 -25.05 -13.74 4.01
C GLN A 94 -24.64 -12.53 4.84
N PHE A 95 -23.87 -11.63 4.22
CA PHE A 95 -23.40 -10.39 4.84
C PHE A 95 -24.03 -9.17 4.17
N ASP A 96 -24.67 -8.31 4.95
CA ASP A 96 -25.23 -7.03 4.50
C ASP A 96 -24.20 -5.90 4.70
N PHE A 97 -23.55 -5.45 3.62
CA PHE A 97 -22.55 -4.36 3.67
C PHE A 97 -23.13 -2.93 3.54
N GLU A 98 -24.46 -2.79 3.44
CA GLU A 98 -25.14 -1.50 3.22
C GLU A 98 -24.72 -0.40 4.21
N LEU A 99 -24.53 -0.75 5.49
CA LEU A 99 -24.12 0.21 6.52
C LEU A 99 -22.62 0.51 6.50
N LEU A 100 -21.79 -0.32 5.87
CA LEU A 100 -20.34 -0.16 5.79
C LEU A 100 -19.92 0.57 4.51
N GLU A 101 -20.61 0.32 3.39
CA GLU A 101 -20.39 0.94 2.09
C GLU A 101 -21.52 1.94 1.76
N ASP A 102 -21.66 3.00 2.57
CA ASP A 102 -22.79 3.95 2.53
C ASP A 102 -22.60 5.17 1.61
N HIS A 103 -21.44 5.28 0.95
CA HIS A 103 -21.00 6.47 0.19
C HIS A 103 -21.97 6.94 -0.90
N CYS A 104 -22.69 6.03 -1.57
CA CYS A 104 -23.70 6.37 -2.59
C CYS A 104 -25.15 6.32 -2.07
N ASP A 105 -25.39 5.71 -0.91
CA ASP A 105 -26.75 5.53 -0.34
C ASP A 105 -27.14 6.70 0.59
N VAL A 106 -26.16 7.43 1.09
CA VAL A 106 -26.32 8.59 1.99
C VAL A 106 -27.26 9.67 1.42
N LYS A 107 -27.15 10.02 0.13
CA LYS A 107 -28.05 11.01 -0.51
C LYS A 107 -29.51 10.54 -0.42
N LYS A 108 -29.78 9.24 -0.65
CA LYS A 108 -31.13 8.66 -0.57
C LYS A 108 -31.68 8.74 0.85
N TRP A 109 -30.86 8.46 1.86
CA TRP A 109 -31.28 8.53 3.27
C TRP A 109 -31.62 9.96 3.73
N GLN A 110 -31.04 10.97 3.09
CA GLN A 110 -31.33 12.37 3.39
C GLN A 110 -32.73 12.79 2.92
N TYR A 111 -33.09 12.49 1.66
CA TYR A 111 -34.34 12.92 1.02
C TYR A 111 -35.59 12.14 1.42
N ASP A 112 -35.41 10.95 1.99
CA ASP A 112 -36.48 10.10 2.50
C ASP A 112 -37.16 10.71 3.74
N THR A 113 -38.00 11.71 3.48
CA THR A 113 -38.87 12.39 4.44
C THR A 113 -40.18 11.60 4.55
N SER A 114 -40.70 11.45 5.76
CA SER A 114 -41.78 10.52 6.16
C SER A 114 -43.08 10.52 5.35
N SER A 115 -43.34 11.49 4.46
CA SER A 115 -44.55 11.60 3.63
C SER A 115 -44.52 10.75 2.34
N ASN A 116 -43.36 10.43 1.78
CA ASN A 116 -43.25 9.64 0.53
C ASN A 116 -43.16 8.12 0.75
N PHE A 117 -42.96 7.67 2.00
CA PHE A 117 -42.78 6.26 2.33
C PHE A 117 -44.05 5.42 2.17
N GLN A 118 -45.23 5.97 2.47
CA GLN A 118 -46.50 5.22 2.36
C GLN A 118 -46.92 4.95 0.91
N LYS A 119 -46.59 5.84 -0.04
CA LYS A 119 -46.84 5.61 -1.47
C LYS A 119 -45.93 4.52 -2.04
N LYS A 120 -44.63 4.54 -1.70
CA LYS A 120 -43.68 3.46 -2.09
C LYS A 120 -43.99 2.11 -1.45
N GLN A 121 -44.64 2.06 -0.28
CA GLN A 121 -45.01 0.79 0.38
C GLN A 121 -46.13 0.02 -0.35
N LYS A 122 -47.05 0.73 -1.02
CA LYS A 122 -48.11 0.11 -1.84
C LYS A 122 -47.55 -0.45 -3.16
N GLU A 123 -46.52 0.18 -3.74
CA GLU A 123 -45.83 -0.33 -4.94
C GLU A 123 -44.84 -1.46 -4.61
N ASN A 124 -44.06 -1.34 -3.53
CA ASN A 124 -43.09 -2.38 -3.14
C ASN A 124 -43.75 -3.68 -2.67
N ARG A 125 -44.97 -3.65 -2.10
CA ARG A 125 -45.72 -4.89 -1.82
C ARG A 125 -46.07 -5.68 -3.09
N LYS A 126 -46.16 -5.03 -4.26
CA LYS A 126 -46.35 -5.70 -5.55
C LYS A 126 -45.02 -6.13 -6.22
N ARG A 127 -43.88 -5.54 -5.84
CA ARG A 127 -42.53 -5.90 -6.33
C ARG A 127 -41.75 -6.84 -5.41
N ASN A 128 -42.35 -7.32 -4.32
CA ASN A 128 -41.66 -8.06 -3.25
C ASN A 128 -41.26 -9.51 -3.56
N CYS A 129 -41.16 -9.88 -4.83
CA CYS A 129 -40.45 -11.07 -5.29
C CYS A 129 -39.66 -10.72 -6.56
N PHE A 130 -38.59 -9.92 -6.46
CA PHE A 130 -37.35 -10.04 -7.25
C PHE A 130 -36.46 -8.79 -7.10
N ASN A 131 -35.17 -9.04 -6.85
CA ASN A 131 -34.01 -8.19 -7.15
C ASN A 131 -33.85 -6.84 -6.43
N HIS A 132 -33.43 -6.88 -5.15
CA HIS A 132 -32.37 -5.97 -4.69
C HIS A 132 -31.68 -6.50 -3.41
N SER A 133 -31.30 -7.77 -3.41
CA SER A 133 -30.25 -8.27 -2.55
C SER A 133 -28.93 -8.00 -3.28
N ARG A 134 -27.91 -7.46 -2.60
CA ARG A 134 -26.51 -7.58 -3.02
C ARG A 134 -26.10 -9.06 -2.89
N GLU A 135 -26.77 -9.92 -3.64
CA GLU A 135 -26.36 -11.28 -3.95
C GLU A 135 -25.32 -11.16 -5.05
N LEU A 136 -24.06 -11.36 -4.69
CA LEU A 136 -23.11 -11.90 -5.65
C LEU A 136 -22.50 -13.14 -5.03
N TYR A 137 -23.10 -14.26 -5.39
CA TYR A 137 -22.41 -15.53 -5.45
C TYR A 137 -21.22 -15.41 -6.39
N PHE A 138 -20.16 -16.14 -6.07
CA PHE A 138 -19.14 -16.50 -7.04
C PHE A 138 -19.79 -17.25 -8.20
N VAL A 139 -19.90 -16.62 -9.36
CA VAL A 139 -19.88 -17.28 -10.67
C VAL A 139 -19.05 -16.40 -11.59
N CYS A 140 -17.88 -16.92 -11.99
CA CYS A 140 -17.19 -16.44 -13.17
C CYS A 140 -18.02 -16.87 -14.37
N ASP A 141 -18.88 -16.01 -14.89
CA ASP A 141 -19.19 -16.05 -16.32
C ASP A 141 -19.74 -14.71 -16.79
N GLY A 142 -19.31 -14.31 -17.98
CA GLY A 142 -19.65 -13.03 -18.57
C GLY A 142 -21.13 -12.96 -18.91
N LEU A 143 -21.88 -12.08 -18.23
CA LEU A 143 -23.13 -11.57 -18.78
C LEU A 143 -23.41 -10.17 -18.22
N SER A 144 -23.21 -9.22 -19.13
CA SER A 144 -23.75 -7.86 -19.07
C SER A 144 -25.24 -7.93 -18.71
N ARG A 145 -25.63 -7.32 -17.59
CA ARG A 145 -27.01 -6.96 -17.32
C ARG A 145 -27.11 -5.45 -17.22
N THR A 146 -28.00 -4.94 -18.06
CA THR A 146 -28.43 -3.57 -18.26
C THR A 146 -28.72 -2.87 -16.94
N PHE A 147 -27.94 -1.81 -16.68
CA PHE A 147 -28.21 -0.81 -15.65
C PHE A 147 -29.49 -0.05 -16.03
N ASP A 148 -30.51 -0.09 -15.17
CA ASP A 148 -31.48 1.00 -15.12
C ASP A 148 -30.77 2.22 -14.51
N ASP A 149 -30.87 3.35 -15.21
CA ASP A 149 -30.22 4.64 -14.97
C ASP A 149 -30.69 5.36 -13.68
N ASP A 150 -30.47 4.77 -12.50
CA ASP A 150 -30.29 5.56 -11.28
C ASP A 150 -28.79 5.84 -11.15
N VAL A 151 -28.31 6.98 -11.66
CA VAL A 151 -26.92 7.43 -11.48
C VAL A 151 -26.64 7.50 -9.97
N LEU A 152 -25.94 6.50 -9.43
CA LEU A 152 -25.53 6.44 -8.03
C LEU A 152 -24.45 7.49 -7.79
N GLU A 153 -24.84 8.71 -7.47
CA GLU A 153 -23.91 9.76 -7.11
C GLU A 153 -23.49 9.66 -5.64
N ALA A 154 -22.17 9.75 -5.41
CA ALA A 154 -21.63 9.94 -4.08
C ALA A 154 -22.14 11.24 -3.43
N TYR A 155 -22.09 11.32 -2.10
CA TYR A 155 -22.50 12.54 -1.38
C TYR A 155 -21.55 13.73 -1.57
N THR A 156 -20.32 13.48 -2.05
CA THR A 156 -19.34 14.51 -2.40
C THR A 156 -18.47 14.02 -3.55
N ASP A 157 -17.94 14.94 -4.37
CA ASP A 157 -17.03 14.60 -5.47
C ASP A 157 -15.57 14.47 -5.00
N ASN A 158 -15.29 14.90 -3.76
CA ASN A 158 -13.95 14.84 -3.17
C ASN A 158 -13.60 13.43 -2.69
N ALA A 159 -12.91 12.64 -3.52
CA ALA A 159 -12.49 11.27 -3.20
C ALA A 159 -11.77 11.14 -1.84
N HIS A 160 -10.97 12.13 -1.45
CA HIS A 160 -10.27 12.13 -0.15
C HIS A 160 -11.25 12.10 1.04
N VAL A 161 -12.31 12.92 0.97
CA VAL A 161 -13.33 13.00 2.02
C VAL A 161 -14.13 11.69 2.10
N LEU A 162 -14.34 10.99 0.98
CA LEU A 162 -14.94 9.66 0.98
C LEU A 162 -14.05 8.64 1.70
N VAL A 163 -12.75 8.65 1.42
CA VAL A 163 -11.80 7.72 2.02
C VAL A 163 -11.67 7.95 3.52
N GLU A 164 -11.50 9.18 3.96
CA GLU A 164 -11.40 9.51 5.39
C GLU A 164 -12.71 9.25 6.15
N ASN A 165 -13.87 9.45 5.51
CA ASN A 165 -15.15 9.10 6.13
C ASN A 165 -15.53 7.62 5.95
N HIS A 166 -14.71 6.81 5.29
CA HIS A 166 -15.01 5.39 5.17
C HIS A 166 -14.95 4.73 6.55
N ILE A 167 -15.91 3.86 6.86
CA ILE A 167 -16.06 3.29 8.21
C ILE A 167 -14.83 2.50 8.65
N LEU A 168 -14.27 1.67 7.77
CA LEU A 168 -13.04 0.92 8.10
C LEU A 168 -11.86 1.87 8.39
N TRP A 169 -11.78 3.01 7.70
CA TRP A 169 -10.72 3.98 7.95
C TRP A 169 -10.93 4.66 9.31
N ILE A 170 -12.16 5.04 9.66
CA ILE A 170 -12.49 5.61 10.97
C ILE A 170 -12.11 4.65 12.11
N ILE A 171 -12.43 3.35 11.99
CA ILE A 171 -12.09 2.35 13.01
C ILE A 171 -10.56 2.31 13.23
N VAL A 172 -9.78 2.29 12.13
CA VAL A 172 -8.32 2.26 12.20
C VAL A 172 -7.74 3.57 12.73
N GLN A 173 -8.26 4.71 12.27
CA GLN A 173 -7.81 6.03 12.68
C GLN A 173 -8.06 6.25 14.18
N GLN A 174 -9.21 5.84 14.69
CA GLN A 174 -9.49 5.92 16.12
C GLN A 174 -8.57 5.07 16.98
N ALA A 175 -8.23 3.85 16.53
CA ALA A 175 -7.27 3.00 17.23
C ALA A 175 -5.83 3.56 17.20
N ARG A 176 -5.52 4.42 16.22
CA ARG A 176 -4.22 5.08 16.09
C ARG A 176 -4.13 6.36 16.93
N ASP A 177 -5.19 7.16 16.95
CA ASP A 177 -5.24 8.45 17.65
C ASP A 177 -5.52 8.30 19.15
N SER A 178 -6.07 7.17 19.58
CA SER A 178 -6.12 6.83 21.00
C SER A 178 -4.71 6.66 21.55
N ASP A 179 -4.29 7.59 22.39
CA ASP A 179 -3.00 7.53 23.09
C ASP A 179 -2.90 6.21 23.87
N THR A 180 -1.67 5.73 24.09
CA THR A 180 -1.39 4.36 24.59
C THR A 180 -1.98 4.05 25.98
N THR A 181 -2.58 5.05 26.63
CA THR A 181 -3.20 5.01 27.96
C THR A 181 -4.58 4.37 28.01
N ASP A 182 -5.35 4.32 26.91
CA ASP A 182 -6.70 3.74 26.89
C ASP A 182 -6.72 2.37 26.18
N GLU A 183 -6.07 1.37 26.79
CA GLU A 183 -5.99 0.00 26.25
C GLU A 183 -7.36 -0.59 25.90
N ASN A 184 -8.40 -0.25 26.67
CA ASN A 184 -9.77 -0.72 26.47
C ASN A 184 -10.35 -0.30 25.11
N ILE A 185 -10.06 0.91 24.65
CA ILE A 185 -10.60 1.43 23.37
C ILE A 185 -9.91 0.73 22.20
N VAL A 186 -8.58 0.57 22.27
CA VAL A 186 -7.80 -0.14 21.24
C VAL A 186 -8.25 -1.61 21.13
N GLN A 187 -8.49 -2.27 22.28
CA GLN A 187 -9.01 -3.64 22.30
C GLN A 187 -10.41 -3.74 21.65
N LEU A 188 -11.28 -2.76 21.88
CA LEU A 188 -12.61 -2.78 21.28
C LEU A 188 -12.57 -2.53 19.77
N GLN A 189 -11.78 -1.55 19.31
CA GLN A 189 -11.65 -1.27 17.88
C GLN A 189 -11.01 -2.45 17.14
N THR A 190 -9.99 -3.08 17.71
CA THR A 190 -9.42 -4.31 17.13
C THR A 190 -10.42 -5.47 17.08
N LYS A 191 -11.30 -5.59 18.09
CA LYS A 191 -12.42 -6.53 18.06
C LYS A 191 -13.43 -6.22 16.95
N LEU A 192 -13.73 -4.95 16.68
CA LEU A 192 -14.57 -4.53 15.54
C LEU A 192 -13.91 -4.88 14.20
N LEU A 193 -12.61 -4.61 14.04
CA LEU A 193 -11.86 -4.98 12.83
C LEU A 193 -11.84 -6.49 12.58
N ARG A 194 -11.80 -7.29 13.65
CA ARG A 194 -11.85 -8.76 13.59
C ARG A 194 -13.27 -9.32 13.36
N HIS A 195 -14.30 -8.48 13.39
CA HIS A 195 -15.66 -8.92 13.14
C HIS A 195 -15.78 -9.52 11.72
N PRO A 196 -16.47 -10.66 11.54
CA PRO A 196 -16.54 -11.37 10.26
C PRO A 196 -17.05 -10.49 9.11
N THR A 197 -18.04 -9.62 9.35
CA THR A 197 -18.51 -8.67 8.32
C THR A 197 -17.43 -7.70 7.86
N CYS A 198 -16.58 -7.19 8.76
CA CYS A 198 -15.50 -6.29 8.39
C CYS A 198 -14.38 -7.04 7.66
N GLN A 199 -14.03 -8.24 8.12
CA GLN A 199 -13.03 -9.08 7.46
C GLN A 199 -13.45 -9.49 6.05
N GLU A 200 -14.71 -9.89 5.87
CA GLU A 200 -15.23 -10.27 4.55
C GLU A 200 -15.31 -9.09 3.60
N LEU A 201 -15.66 -7.90 4.09
CA LEU A 201 -15.62 -6.68 3.29
C LEU A 201 -14.19 -6.37 2.81
N MET A 202 -13.21 -6.40 3.72
CA MET A 202 -11.80 -6.19 3.39
C MET A 202 -11.29 -7.23 2.40
N ARG A 203 -11.63 -8.51 2.61
CA ARG A 203 -11.27 -9.61 1.72
C ARG A 203 -11.85 -9.41 0.32
N ARG A 204 -13.12 -9.00 0.23
CA ARG A 204 -13.79 -8.71 -1.05
C ARG A 204 -13.09 -7.59 -1.80
N GLN A 205 -12.85 -6.45 -1.15
CA GLN A 205 -12.20 -5.29 -1.77
C GLN A 205 -10.77 -5.62 -2.21
N TRP A 206 -10.04 -6.39 -1.40
CA TRP A 206 -8.71 -6.86 -1.76
C TRP A 206 -8.74 -7.76 -3.00
N TYR A 207 -9.61 -8.77 -3.06
CA TYR A 207 -9.63 -9.70 -4.19
C TYR A 207 -10.08 -9.05 -5.51
N HIS A 208 -11.05 -8.14 -5.45
CA HIS A 208 -11.56 -7.48 -6.66
C HIS A 208 -10.57 -6.49 -7.28
N PHE A 209 -9.90 -5.67 -6.45
CA PHE A 209 -9.11 -4.54 -6.95
C PHE A 209 -7.67 -4.57 -6.42
N GLY A 210 -7.50 -4.68 -5.11
CA GLY A 210 -6.20 -4.51 -4.46
C GLY A 210 -5.16 -5.56 -4.88
N LEU A 211 -5.56 -6.82 -4.94
CA LEU A 211 -4.69 -7.95 -5.29
C LEU A 211 -4.18 -7.84 -6.73
N ARG A 212 -5.06 -7.49 -7.67
CA ARG A 212 -4.68 -7.36 -9.09
C ARG A 212 -3.64 -6.26 -9.28
N ILE A 213 -3.87 -5.07 -8.72
CA ILE A 213 -2.95 -3.94 -8.81
C ILE A 213 -1.64 -4.22 -8.09
N PHE A 214 -1.72 -4.85 -6.92
CA PHE A 214 -0.52 -5.25 -6.19
C PHE A 214 0.32 -6.23 -7.00
N LEU A 215 -0.29 -7.29 -7.54
CA LEU A 215 0.42 -8.30 -8.33
C LEU A 215 1.04 -7.70 -9.58
N THR A 216 0.32 -6.84 -10.33
CA THR A 216 0.88 -6.21 -11.53
C THR A 216 2.08 -5.32 -11.19
N CYS A 217 2.00 -4.52 -10.13
CA CYS A 217 3.13 -3.70 -9.68
C CYS A 217 4.31 -4.56 -9.20
N PHE A 218 4.03 -5.64 -8.47
CA PHE A 218 5.03 -6.55 -7.94
C PHE A 218 5.78 -7.28 -9.06
N PHE A 219 5.06 -7.83 -10.03
CA PHE A 219 5.68 -8.50 -11.18
C PHE A 219 6.43 -7.53 -12.10
N ALA A 220 5.91 -6.31 -12.31
CA ALA A 220 6.66 -5.27 -13.03
C ALA A 220 7.99 -4.95 -12.34
N TYR A 221 7.99 -4.87 -11.00
CA TYR A 221 9.20 -4.63 -10.22
C TYR A 221 10.18 -5.81 -10.27
N LEU A 222 9.69 -7.05 -10.19
CA LEU A 222 10.52 -8.25 -10.36
C LEU A 222 11.14 -8.31 -11.75
N MET A 223 10.39 -7.94 -12.79
CA MET A 223 10.91 -7.88 -14.16
C MET A 223 12.00 -6.80 -14.28
N TYR A 224 11.78 -5.62 -13.71
CA TYR A 224 12.81 -4.57 -13.64
C TYR A 224 14.07 -5.06 -12.92
N LEU A 225 13.93 -5.63 -11.72
CA LEU A 225 15.05 -6.08 -10.90
C LEU A 225 15.81 -7.24 -11.56
N GLY A 226 15.10 -8.18 -12.17
CA GLY A 226 15.68 -9.30 -12.91
C GLY A 226 16.48 -8.82 -14.12
N LEU A 227 15.91 -7.93 -14.94
CA LEU A 227 16.61 -7.35 -16.09
C LEU A 227 17.80 -6.48 -15.68
N PHE A 228 17.64 -5.67 -14.63
CA PHE A 228 18.72 -4.83 -14.11
C PHE A 228 19.89 -5.68 -13.59
N THR A 229 19.60 -6.73 -12.81
CA THR A 229 20.61 -7.68 -12.34
C THR A 229 21.27 -8.41 -13.51
N TRP A 230 20.49 -8.81 -14.52
CA TRP A 230 21.02 -9.48 -15.71
C TRP A 230 21.98 -8.57 -16.50
N VAL A 231 21.65 -7.29 -16.69
CA VAL A 231 22.53 -6.32 -17.33
C VAL A 231 23.82 -6.12 -16.52
N VAL A 232 23.74 -5.99 -15.19
CA VAL A 232 24.93 -5.86 -14.34
C VAL A 232 25.84 -7.09 -14.46
N LEU A 233 25.29 -8.30 -14.47
CA LEU A 233 26.07 -9.54 -14.62
C LEU A 233 26.70 -9.69 -16.02
N ARG A 234 26.11 -9.08 -17.05
CA ARG A 234 26.62 -9.11 -18.41
C ARG A 234 27.78 -8.12 -18.61
N HIS A 235 27.76 -6.99 -17.91
CA HIS A 235 28.85 -6.02 -17.97
C HIS A 235 30.06 -6.48 -17.15
N THR A 236 31.25 -6.41 -17.76
CA THR A 236 32.50 -6.67 -17.05
C THR A 236 32.96 -5.44 -16.27
N ASN A 237 33.68 -5.68 -15.18
CA ASN A 237 34.23 -4.60 -14.35
C ASN A 237 35.13 -3.68 -15.22
N PRO A 238 34.99 -2.34 -15.10
CA PRO A 238 35.80 -1.37 -15.86
C PRO A 238 37.29 -1.65 -15.82
N TYR A 239 37.83 -2.13 -14.70
CA TYR A 239 39.27 -2.38 -14.52
C TYR A 239 39.87 -3.29 -15.61
N HIS A 240 39.10 -4.25 -16.11
CA HIS A 240 39.55 -5.14 -17.18
C HIS A 240 39.73 -4.39 -18.52
N PHE A 241 38.93 -3.37 -18.79
CA PHE A 241 39.07 -2.53 -19.98
C PHE A 241 40.26 -1.57 -19.87
N TYR A 242 40.47 -0.95 -18.71
CA TYR A 242 41.63 -0.08 -18.47
C TYR A 242 42.95 -0.85 -18.59
N ASN A 243 43.03 -2.05 -18.03
CA ASN A 243 44.21 -2.91 -18.17
C ASN A 243 44.45 -3.35 -19.62
N ALA A 244 43.40 -3.69 -20.35
CA ALA A 244 43.51 -4.07 -21.77
C ALA A 244 44.00 -2.91 -22.66
N ALA A 245 43.66 -1.67 -22.27
CA ALA A 245 44.14 -0.44 -22.89
C ALA A 245 45.55 -0.01 -22.41
N GLY A 246 46.15 -0.72 -21.44
CA GLY A 246 47.48 -0.40 -20.88
C GLY A 246 47.49 0.78 -19.90
N ILE A 247 46.34 1.16 -19.34
CA ILE A 247 46.20 2.26 -18.39
C ILE A 247 46.08 1.69 -16.96
N SER A 248 47.05 2.03 -16.11
CA SER A 248 47.17 1.49 -14.73
C SER A 248 46.26 2.17 -13.72
N PHE A 249 45.87 3.43 -13.96
CA PHE A 249 45.00 4.20 -13.05
C PHE A 249 43.69 4.56 -13.74
N PRO A 250 42.57 3.88 -13.37
CA PRO A 250 41.27 4.20 -13.93
C PRO A 250 40.80 5.57 -13.41
N ASN A 251 40.70 6.54 -14.32
CA ASN A 251 40.11 7.84 -14.07
C ASN A 251 39.02 8.12 -15.11
N ASP A 252 37.97 8.86 -14.73
CA ASP A 252 36.82 9.10 -15.61
C ASP A 252 37.19 9.93 -16.85
N ASP A 253 38.20 10.80 -16.76
CA ASP A 253 38.73 11.58 -17.88
C ASP A 253 39.35 10.72 -18.99
N GLU A 254 39.83 9.53 -18.64
CA GLU A 254 40.45 8.57 -19.57
C GLU A 254 39.42 7.59 -20.15
N CYS A 255 38.18 7.61 -19.67
CA CYS A 255 37.11 6.68 -20.06
C CYS A 255 36.79 6.77 -21.57
N GLU A 256 36.82 7.98 -22.14
CA GLU A 256 36.61 8.20 -23.57
C GLU A 256 37.74 7.59 -24.42
N LYS A 257 39.00 7.76 -24.01
CA LYS A 257 40.15 7.21 -24.74
C LYS A 257 40.12 5.69 -24.75
N VAL A 258 39.78 5.07 -23.61
CA VAL A 258 39.59 3.62 -23.51
C VAL A 258 38.48 3.14 -24.43
N ALA A 259 37.35 3.86 -24.49
CA ALA A 259 36.25 3.51 -25.39
C ALA A 259 36.67 3.54 -26.87
N GLN A 260 37.46 4.54 -27.27
CA GLN A 260 37.99 4.63 -28.65
C GLN A 260 38.94 3.49 -29.00
N ILE A 261 39.83 3.09 -28.07
CA ILE A 261 40.74 1.94 -28.25
C ILE A 261 39.97 0.63 -28.43
N ILE A 262 38.86 0.45 -27.69
CA ILE A 262 37.99 -0.73 -27.83
C ILE A 262 37.31 -0.72 -29.20
N LYS A 263 36.84 0.44 -29.68
CA LYS A 263 36.23 0.57 -31.02
C LYS A 263 37.23 0.31 -32.14
N SER A 264 38.49 0.73 -31.99
CA SER A 264 39.55 0.52 -32.98
C SER A 264 40.10 -0.90 -32.99
N GLY A 265 39.80 -1.71 -31.97
CA GLY A 265 40.27 -3.10 -31.86
C GLY A 265 41.76 -3.23 -31.54
N GLN A 266 42.41 -2.16 -31.06
CA GLN A 266 43.84 -2.11 -30.77
C GLN A 266 44.13 -2.40 -29.29
N TYR A 267 43.90 -3.64 -28.84
CA TYR A 267 44.10 -4.04 -27.44
C TYR A 267 45.38 -4.87 -27.23
N ASN A 268 46.01 -4.75 -26.05
CA ASN A 268 47.30 -5.37 -25.74
C ASN A 268 47.23 -6.89 -25.41
N ILE A 269 46.03 -7.48 -25.32
CA ILE A 269 45.79 -8.85 -24.81
C ILE A 269 45.08 -9.68 -25.89
N THR A 270 45.28 -11.00 -25.99
CA THR A 270 44.52 -11.86 -26.93
C THR A 270 43.03 -11.96 -26.57
N GLN A 271 42.24 -10.95 -26.96
CA GLN A 271 40.79 -10.94 -26.81
C GLN A 271 40.09 -11.31 -28.12
N LYS A 272 38.82 -11.72 -28.02
CA LYS A 272 38.01 -12.10 -29.19
C LYS A 272 37.63 -10.84 -30.00
N PRO A 273 37.57 -10.92 -31.35
CA PRO A 273 37.07 -9.82 -32.17
C PRO A 273 35.64 -9.46 -31.74
N GLY A 274 35.40 -8.17 -31.50
CA GLY A 274 34.12 -7.64 -31.00
C GLY A 274 33.93 -7.68 -29.48
N TRP A 275 34.97 -8.00 -28.70
CA TRP A 275 34.93 -7.90 -27.24
C TRP A 275 34.64 -6.46 -26.78
N GLY A 276 33.68 -6.30 -25.87
CA GLY A 276 33.30 -5.00 -25.33
C GLY A 276 32.40 -4.16 -26.23
N LEU A 277 31.98 -4.64 -27.39
CA LEU A 277 30.97 -3.98 -28.24
C LEU A 277 29.56 -4.42 -27.86
N LYS A 278 28.62 -3.48 -27.91
CA LYS A 278 27.20 -3.73 -27.66
C LYS A 278 26.59 -4.55 -28.80
N THR A 279 25.80 -5.55 -28.45
CA THR A 279 24.99 -6.32 -29.41
C THR A 279 23.58 -5.75 -29.50
N SER A 280 22.83 -6.11 -30.54
CA SER A 280 21.41 -5.71 -30.69
C SER A 280 20.54 -6.09 -29.48
N THR A 281 20.93 -7.15 -28.76
CA THR A 281 20.29 -7.56 -27.51
C THR A 281 20.53 -6.56 -26.37
N ASP A 282 21.70 -5.94 -26.27
CA ASP A 282 21.99 -4.91 -25.26
C ASP A 282 21.15 -3.66 -25.46
N LEU A 283 20.94 -3.28 -26.73
CA LEU A 283 20.10 -2.15 -27.09
C LEU A 283 18.63 -2.41 -26.74
N ALA A 284 18.11 -3.59 -27.07
CA ALA A 284 16.74 -4.00 -26.71
C ALA A 284 16.52 -4.03 -25.20
N LEU A 285 17.51 -4.53 -24.43
CA LEU A 285 17.45 -4.57 -22.97
C LEU A 285 17.41 -3.17 -22.36
N LYS A 286 18.26 -2.26 -22.84
CA LYS A 286 18.30 -0.87 -22.40
C LYS A 286 16.93 -0.20 -22.54
N TYR A 287 16.31 -0.28 -23.72
CA TYR A 287 14.99 0.33 -23.93
C TYR A 287 13.88 -0.36 -23.13
N THR A 288 13.94 -1.68 -22.95
CA THR A 288 12.99 -2.42 -22.11
C THR A 288 13.09 -1.95 -20.64
N ILE A 289 14.30 -1.77 -20.11
CA ILE A 289 14.47 -1.30 -18.73
C ILE A 289 14.02 0.16 -18.59
N TYR A 290 14.30 1.03 -19.56
CA TYR A 290 13.77 2.40 -19.52
C TYR A 290 12.25 2.48 -19.53
N PHE A 291 11.59 1.62 -20.32
CA PHE A 291 10.14 1.51 -20.29
C PHE A 291 9.63 1.12 -18.90
N LEU A 292 10.29 0.16 -18.24
CA LEU A 292 9.93 -0.25 -16.88
C LEU A 292 10.20 0.82 -15.84
N LEU A 293 11.35 1.49 -15.92
CA LEU A 293 11.68 2.64 -15.06
C LEU A 293 10.60 3.72 -15.17
N TRP A 294 10.18 4.04 -16.40
CA TRP A 294 9.12 5.02 -16.64
C TRP A 294 7.78 4.57 -16.02
N LEU A 295 7.40 3.30 -16.16
CA LEU A 295 6.19 2.74 -15.54
C LEU A 295 6.24 2.89 -14.01
N HIS A 296 7.39 2.59 -13.38
CA HIS A 296 7.56 2.75 -11.93
C HIS A 296 7.51 4.22 -11.48
N VAL A 297 8.08 5.14 -12.27
CA VAL A 297 7.96 6.59 -12.02
C VAL A 297 6.50 7.04 -12.14
N ALA A 298 5.79 6.62 -13.18
CA ALA A 298 4.37 6.92 -13.36
C ALA A 298 3.51 6.41 -12.20
N LYS A 299 3.77 5.18 -11.72
CA LYS A 299 3.17 4.64 -10.48
C LYS A 299 3.47 5.55 -9.28
N GLY A 300 4.72 5.99 -9.13
CA GLY A 300 5.13 6.88 -8.04
C GLY A 300 4.39 8.22 -8.06
N ILE A 301 4.22 8.82 -9.24
CA ILE A 301 3.48 10.07 -9.41
C ILE A 301 1.99 9.88 -9.08
N LEU A 302 1.37 8.81 -9.57
CA LEU A 302 -0.02 8.48 -9.25
C LEU A 302 -0.22 8.29 -7.74
N PHE A 303 0.74 7.66 -7.07
CA PHE A 303 0.73 7.52 -5.62
C PHE A 303 0.82 8.89 -4.92
N ILE A 304 1.72 9.80 -5.34
CA ILE A 304 1.81 11.15 -4.75
C ILE A 304 0.50 11.92 -4.90
N ILE A 305 -0.14 11.83 -6.07
CA ILE A 305 -1.41 12.51 -6.36
C ILE A 305 -2.52 11.97 -5.44
N ILE A 306 -2.65 10.64 -5.33
CA ILE A 306 -3.70 10.00 -4.50
C ILE A 306 -3.49 10.30 -3.01
N TYR A 307 -2.24 10.24 -2.54
CA TYR A 307 -1.92 10.36 -1.11
C TYR A 307 -1.51 11.78 -0.68
N ARG A 308 -1.76 12.79 -1.54
CA ARG A 308 -1.56 14.23 -1.29
C ARG A 308 -0.25 14.56 -0.56
N GLY A 309 0.85 13.92 -0.98
CA GLY A 309 2.19 14.29 -0.56
C GLY A 309 2.61 13.99 0.88
N ARG A 310 2.07 12.93 1.53
CA ARG A 310 2.70 12.37 2.75
C ARG A 310 3.62 11.19 2.38
N PRO A 311 4.86 11.43 1.90
CA PRO A 311 5.76 10.36 1.52
C PRO A 311 6.18 9.57 2.77
N VAL A 312 5.93 8.27 2.72
CA VAL A 312 6.48 7.32 3.70
C VAL A 312 7.96 7.09 3.36
N PHE A 313 8.82 6.89 4.35
CA PHE A 313 10.26 6.60 4.18
C PHE A 313 10.58 5.62 3.03
N ARG A 314 9.72 4.61 2.83
CA ARG A 314 9.80 3.59 1.78
C ARG A 314 9.81 4.15 0.36
N PHE A 315 9.05 5.21 0.13
CA PHE A 315 8.97 5.88 -1.17
C PHE A 315 10.33 6.48 -1.56
N TYR A 316 11.07 7.04 -0.59
CA TYR A 316 12.38 7.62 -0.86
C TYR A 316 13.40 6.57 -1.30
N ILE A 317 13.44 5.39 -0.65
CA ILE A 317 14.36 4.31 -1.03
C ILE A 317 14.05 3.83 -2.46
N GLU A 318 12.78 3.66 -2.79
CA GLU A 318 12.37 3.27 -4.14
C GLU A 318 12.82 4.30 -5.18
N VAL A 319 12.52 5.58 -4.96
CA VAL A 319 12.90 6.67 -5.89
C VAL A 319 14.41 6.77 -6.05
N VAL A 320 15.17 6.73 -4.96
CA VAL A 320 16.65 6.74 -5.02
C VAL A 320 17.17 5.54 -5.79
N SER A 321 16.62 4.33 -5.56
CA SER A 321 17.03 3.13 -6.31
C SER A 321 16.76 3.25 -7.82
N LEU A 322 15.63 3.86 -8.22
CA LEU A 322 15.27 4.08 -9.62
C LEU A 322 16.18 5.13 -10.28
N ILE A 323 16.52 6.20 -9.57
CA ILE A 323 17.45 7.23 -10.06
C ILE A 323 18.84 6.63 -10.29
N LEU A 324 19.37 5.85 -9.33
CA LEU A 324 20.68 5.22 -9.48
C LEU A 324 20.69 4.19 -10.61
N GLY A 325 19.60 3.41 -10.77
CA GLY A 325 19.42 2.51 -11.90
C GLY A 325 19.40 3.24 -13.25
N PHE A 326 18.74 4.41 -13.31
CA PHE A 326 18.73 5.25 -14.50
C PHE A 326 20.13 5.78 -14.84
N VAL A 327 20.86 6.31 -13.85
CA VAL A 327 22.24 6.80 -14.02
C VAL A 327 23.18 5.70 -14.51
N PHE A 328 23.04 4.47 -13.98
CA PHE A 328 23.85 3.34 -14.44
C PHE A 328 23.61 2.99 -15.92
N LEU A 329 22.37 3.09 -16.40
CA LEU A 329 22.01 2.74 -17.78
C LEU A 329 22.22 3.87 -18.79
N TYR A 330 22.39 5.10 -18.31
CA TYR A 330 22.65 6.26 -19.16
C TYR A 330 23.97 6.08 -19.91
N ASP A 331 23.90 6.17 -21.24
CA ASP A 331 25.09 6.17 -22.11
C ASP A 331 25.31 7.58 -22.63
N ASN A 332 26.56 8.06 -22.57
CA ASN A 332 26.92 9.30 -23.23
C ASN A 332 26.82 9.13 -24.77
N PRO A 333 26.04 9.96 -25.48
CA PRO A 333 25.80 9.82 -26.91
C PRO A 333 27.05 9.98 -27.79
N SER A 334 28.12 10.61 -27.31
CA SER A 334 29.31 10.87 -28.11
C SER A 334 30.18 9.64 -28.36
N TRP A 335 30.37 8.79 -27.35
CA TRP A 335 31.33 7.68 -27.45
C TRP A 335 30.87 6.36 -26.80
N GLN A 336 29.89 6.37 -25.90
CA GLN A 336 29.50 5.20 -25.09
C GLN A 336 28.37 4.36 -25.73
N THR A 337 27.77 4.79 -26.83
CA THR A 337 26.62 4.13 -27.48
C THR A 337 26.91 2.72 -27.94
N ASP A 338 28.14 2.47 -28.43
CA ASP A 338 28.50 1.21 -29.10
C ASP A 338 29.36 0.30 -28.21
N VAL A 339 29.82 0.81 -27.07
CA VAL A 339 30.74 0.12 -26.16
C VAL A 339 30.01 -0.29 -24.88
N GLN A 340 30.31 -1.47 -24.35
CA GLN A 340 29.79 -1.99 -23.09
C GLN A 340 30.51 -1.43 -21.85
N LEU A 341 31.48 -0.54 -22.04
CA LEU A 341 32.24 0.10 -20.97
C LEU A 341 31.35 1.03 -20.13
N ARG A 342 31.48 0.92 -18.81
CA ARG A 342 30.92 1.84 -17.83
C ARG A 342 32.08 2.57 -17.15
N CYS A 343 32.00 3.89 -16.99
CA CYS A 343 33.06 4.61 -16.27
C CYS A 343 33.07 4.27 -14.79
N PHE A 344 34.11 4.70 -14.07
CA PHE A 344 34.35 4.27 -12.70
C PHE A 344 33.25 4.74 -11.76
N VAL A 345 32.87 6.01 -11.81
CA VAL A 345 31.77 6.55 -11.00
C VAL A 345 30.43 5.91 -11.37
N GLN A 346 30.17 5.71 -12.68
CA GLN A 346 28.95 5.05 -13.16
C GLN A 346 28.83 3.63 -12.60
N TRP A 347 29.93 2.88 -12.56
CA TRP A 347 29.97 1.52 -11.99
C TRP A 347 29.69 1.50 -10.49
N GLN A 348 30.28 2.43 -9.73
CA GLN A 348 30.03 2.57 -8.28
C GLN A 348 28.57 2.91 -7.98
N VAL A 349 27.98 3.85 -8.73
CA VAL A 349 26.57 4.22 -8.64
C VAL A 349 25.67 3.02 -8.95
N GLY A 350 26.01 2.23 -9.97
CA GLY A 350 25.30 1.00 -10.31
C GLY A 350 25.32 -0.04 -9.19
N ALA A 351 26.47 -0.24 -8.55
CA ALA A 351 26.62 -1.17 -7.43
C ALA A 351 25.73 -0.78 -6.24
N PHE A 352 25.73 0.51 -5.87
CA PHE A 352 24.86 1.02 -4.81
C PHE A 352 23.37 0.95 -5.21
N GLY A 353 23.06 1.25 -6.47
CA GLY A 353 21.71 1.12 -7.03
C GLY A 353 21.18 -0.31 -6.97
N LEU A 354 22.02 -1.31 -7.27
CA LEU A 354 21.65 -2.73 -7.19
C LEU A 354 21.37 -3.15 -5.74
N PHE A 355 22.21 -2.75 -4.80
CA PHE A 355 21.99 -3.01 -3.38
C PHE A 355 20.65 -2.42 -2.89
N LEU A 356 20.36 -1.17 -3.25
CA LEU A 356 19.10 -0.53 -2.88
C LEU A 356 17.89 -1.13 -3.59
N ALA A 357 18.03 -1.61 -4.83
CA ALA A 357 16.96 -2.29 -5.55
C ALA A 357 16.59 -3.62 -4.87
N TRP A 358 17.56 -4.46 -4.52
CA TRP A 358 17.28 -5.67 -3.74
C TRP A 358 16.71 -5.37 -2.35
N SER A 359 17.16 -4.29 -1.71
CA SER A 359 16.58 -3.83 -0.43
C SER A 359 15.12 -3.39 -0.57
N THR A 360 14.78 -2.74 -1.69
CA THR A 360 13.41 -2.32 -2.01
C THR A 360 12.49 -3.51 -2.29
N LEU A 361 13.01 -4.60 -2.85
CA LEU A 361 12.26 -5.85 -3.01
C LEU A 361 11.73 -6.38 -1.66
N LEU A 362 12.54 -6.31 -0.59
CA LEU A 362 12.11 -6.73 0.75
C LEU A 362 10.87 -5.94 1.20
N VAL A 363 10.81 -4.64 0.90
CA VAL A 363 9.65 -3.80 1.24
C VAL A 363 8.40 -4.24 0.50
N TYR A 364 8.51 -4.68 -0.77
CA TYR A 364 7.38 -5.22 -1.53
C TYR A 364 6.86 -6.55 -0.98
N ILE A 365 7.77 -7.40 -0.47
CA ILE A 365 7.41 -8.72 0.10
C ILE A 365 6.55 -8.60 1.37
N ARG A 366 6.52 -7.42 2.03
CA ARG A 366 5.68 -7.15 3.21
C ARG A 366 4.20 -7.51 3.02
N PHE A 367 3.68 -7.40 1.80
CA PHE A 367 2.27 -7.64 1.54
C PHE A 367 1.89 -9.14 1.59
N PHE A 368 2.85 -10.05 1.50
CA PHE A 368 2.56 -11.48 1.62
C PHE A 368 2.28 -11.84 3.09
N PRO A 369 1.20 -12.58 3.39
CA PRO A 369 0.79 -12.83 4.77
C PRO A 369 1.79 -13.68 5.57
N LEU A 370 2.51 -14.60 4.92
CA LEU A 370 3.49 -15.47 5.59
C LEU A 370 4.84 -14.78 5.78
N ILE A 371 5.40 -14.25 4.69
CA ILE A 371 6.75 -13.65 4.69
C ILE A 371 6.70 -12.20 5.20
N GLY A 372 5.58 -11.52 5.06
CA GLY A 372 5.48 -10.10 5.40
C GLY A 372 5.65 -9.82 6.89
N VAL A 373 5.24 -10.75 7.76
CA VAL A 373 5.45 -10.61 9.22
C VAL A 373 6.94 -10.62 9.57
N THR A 374 7.74 -11.47 8.92
CA THR A 374 9.19 -11.54 9.19
C THR A 374 9.90 -10.28 8.71
N VAL A 375 9.51 -9.73 7.55
CA VAL A 375 10.03 -8.46 7.05
C VAL A 375 9.69 -7.30 7.97
N VAL A 376 8.46 -7.23 8.50
CA VAL A 376 8.07 -6.19 9.48
C VAL A 376 8.88 -6.32 10.76
N MET A 377 9.10 -7.54 11.23
CA MET A 377 9.94 -7.80 12.40
C MET A 377 11.37 -7.33 12.16
N LEU A 378 11.95 -7.63 10.99
CA LEU A 378 13.29 -7.16 10.61
C LEU A 378 13.38 -5.63 10.60
N GLU A 379 12.40 -4.93 10.03
CA GLU A 379 12.38 -3.46 10.03
C GLU A 379 12.36 -2.89 11.46
N VAL A 380 11.59 -3.49 12.35
CA VAL A 380 11.55 -3.09 13.76
C VAL A 380 12.91 -3.31 14.42
N VAL A 381 13.55 -4.48 14.19
CA VAL A 381 14.88 -4.79 14.74
C VAL A 381 15.95 -3.83 14.21
N VAL A 382 16.01 -3.59 12.90
CA VAL A 382 16.97 -2.65 12.28
C VAL A 382 16.77 -1.25 12.84
N ARG A 383 15.52 -0.80 12.99
CA ARG A 383 15.23 0.51 13.59
C ARG A 383 15.73 0.57 15.02
N ARG A 384 15.47 -0.45 15.84
CA ARG A 384 15.97 -0.51 17.22
C ARG A 384 17.50 -0.53 17.26
N PHE A 385 18.14 -1.24 16.35
CA PHE A 385 19.60 -1.27 16.24
C PHE A 385 20.18 0.12 15.91
N ILE A 386 19.60 0.84 14.94
CA ILE A 386 20.02 2.21 14.57
C ILE A 386 19.96 3.16 15.78
N TRP A 387 18.96 3.01 16.65
CA TRP A 387 18.86 3.80 17.88
C TRP A 387 19.96 3.49 18.90
N VAL A 388 20.48 2.26 18.92
CA VAL A 388 21.57 1.83 19.82
C VAL A 388 22.96 2.10 19.21
N THR A 389 23.08 2.21 17.88
CA THR A 389 24.34 2.42 17.16
C THR A 389 25.20 3.57 17.71
N PRO A 390 24.68 4.75 18.11
CA PRO A 390 25.52 5.83 18.65
C PRO A 390 26.32 5.43 19.90
N ALA A 391 25.71 4.66 20.82
CA ALA A 391 26.39 4.18 22.01
C ALA A 391 27.50 3.18 21.65
N LEU A 392 27.25 2.31 20.67
CA LEU A 392 28.22 1.35 20.15
C LEU A 392 29.38 2.04 19.42
N VAL A 393 29.13 3.13 18.70
CA VAL A 393 30.17 3.94 18.03
C VAL A 393 31.11 4.58 19.06
N ILE A 394 30.60 5.12 20.17
CA ILE A 394 31.44 5.69 21.24
C ILE A 394 32.39 4.62 21.80
N LEU A 395 31.86 3.42 22.04
CA LEU A 395 32.65 2.29 22.54
C LEU A 395 33.71 1.85 21.54
N ILE A 396 33.37 1.68 20.26
CA ILE A 396 34.33 1.34 19.20
C ILE A 396 35.41 2.41 19.07
N CYS A 397 35.05 3.70 19.13
CA CYS A 397 36.03 4.79 19.06
C CYS A 397 37.03 4.73 20.22
N SER A 398 36.55 4.46 21.45
CA SER A 398 37.43 4.32 22.62
C SER A 398 38.45 3.19 22.44
N PHE A 399 38.00 2.02 21.97
CA PHE A 399 38.90 0.90 21.70
C PHE A 399 39.83 1.16 20.51
N CYS A 400 39.31 1.78 19.43
CA CYS A 400 40.09 2.16 18.25
C CYS A 400 41.28 3.02 18.62
N PHE A 401 41.09 4.10 19.38
CA PHE A 401 42.19 4.98 19.77
C PHE A 401 43.20 4.28 20.70
N SER A 402 42.72 3.43 21.60
CA SER A 402 43.59 2.66 22.50
C SER A 402 44.47 1.69 21.73
N PHE A 403 43.91 0.93 20.78
CA PHE A 403 44.67 0.01 19.94
C PHE A 403 45.58 0.73 18.94
N PHE A 404 45.14 1.86 18.39
CA PHE A 404 45.98 2.69 17.53
C PHE A 404 47.26 3.13 18.26
N MET A 405 47.15 3.58 19.51
CA MET A 405 48.33 3.96 20.30
C MET A 405 49.23 2.77 20.67
N LEU A 406 48.66 1.62 21.02
CA LEU A 406 49.42 0.46 21.50
C LEU A 406 50.07 -0.37 20.38
N LEU A 407 49.42 -0.45 19.22
CA LEU A 407 49.77 -1.38 18.14
C LEU A 407 50.17 -0.65 16.85
N GLN A 408 50.57 0.61 16.94
CA GLN A 408 50.90 1.47 15.79
C GLN A 408 51.95 0.83 14.85
N ASP A 409 52.86 0.02 15.40
CA ASP A 409 53.90 -0.68 14.63
C ASP A 409 53.37 -1.81 13.74
N GLN A 410 52.13 -2.28 13.96
CA GLN A 410 51.49 -3.27 13.10
C GLN A 410 50.81 -2.59 11.90
N ALA A 411 51.03 -3.12 10.69
CA ALA A 411 50.45 -2.57 9.45
C ALA A 411 48.92 -2.42 9.48
N VAL A 412 48.22 -3.22 10.31
CA VAL A 412 46.76 -3.18 10.47
C VAL A 412 46.30 -1.96 11.29
N TYR A 413 47.14 -1.40 12.16
CA TYR A 413 46.82 -0.26 13.03
C TYR A 413 47.63 0.99 12.69
N GLY A 414 48.42 0.99 11.62
CA GLY A 414 49.26 2.12 11.22
C GLY A 414 48.48 3.38 10.80
N ASN A 415 47.19 3.27 10.50
CA ASN A 415 46.29 4.40 10.25
C ASN A 415 45.02 4.27 11.10
N VAL A 416 44.53 5.38 11.64
CA VAL A 416 43.29 5.45 12.41
C VAL A 416 42.11 4.85 11.65
N GLY A 417 42.04 5.06 10.33
CA GLY A 417 40.98 4.47 9.50
C GLY A 417 41.04 2.94 9.43
N LEU A 418 42.25 2.38 9.32
CA LEU A 418 42.47 0.92 9.30
C LEU A 418 42.21 0.31 10.68
N ALA A 419 42.65 1.00 11.75
CA ALA A 419 42.37 0.61 13.12
C ALA A 419 40.86 0.57 13.38
N TRP A 420 40.12 1.59 12.94
CA TRP A 420 38.67 1.68 13.13
C TRP A 420 37.92 0.54 12.42
N MET A 421 38.26 0.25 11.16
CA MET A 421 37.69 -0.87 10.39
C MET A 421 38.00 -2.24 10.99
N ARG A 422 39.08 -2.38 11.76
CA ARG A 422 39.43 -3.64 12.41
C ARG A 422 38.73 -3.83 13.75
N THR A 423 38.42 -2.73 14.44
CA THR A 423 37.82 -2.73 15.78
C THR A 423 36.29 -2.76 15.79
N GLY A 424 35.64 -2.22 14.75
CA GLY A 424 34.20 -2.32 14.54
C GLY A 424 33.85 -3.49 13.65
#